data_AF-A0AAW9F5I2-F1
#
_entry.id   AF-A0AAW9F5I2-F1
#
_cell.length_a   1.000
_cell.length_b   1.000
_cell.length_c   1.000
_cell.angle_alpha   90.00
_cell.angle_beta   90.00
_cell.angle_gamma   90.00
#
_symmetry.space_group_name_H-M   'P 1'
#
loop_
_entity.id
_entity.type
_entity.pdbx_description
1 polymer ?
#
loop_
_entity_poly.entity_id
_entity_poly.type
_entity_poly.pdbx_seq_one_letter_code
_entity_poly.pdbx_strand_id
1 'polypeptide(L)' 'TLFLVASKTFTTQETMTNAHSARDWFLKAAGDEAHVAKHFAALSTNGKAVAEFGIDTANMFEFWDWVGGRYSSWS' A
#
# COMPACT_ATOMS: atom_id res chain seq x y z
N THR A 1 2.60 -4.86 13.85
CA THR A 1 1.78 -5.33 12.71
C THR A 1 2.37 -4.80 11.42
N LEU A 2 2.38 -5.59 10.35
CA LEU A 2 2.75 -5.15 9.00
C LEU A 2 1.49 -5.15 8.13
N PHE A 3 1.22 -4.06 7.43
CA PHE A 3 0.10 -3.90 6.52
C PHE A 3 0.57 -4.00 5.07
N LEU A 4 -0.08 -4.85 4.28
CA LEU A 4 0.16 -4.99 2.85
C LEU A 4 -1.04 -4.44 2.09
N VAL A 5 -0.84 -3.38 1.32
CA VAL A 5 -1.89 -2.75 0.50
C VAL A 5 -1.74 -3.24 -0.93
N ALA A 6 -2.63 -4.14 -1.35
CA ALA A 6 -2.63 -4.70 -2.70
C ALA A 6 -3.63 -3.97 -3.60
N SER A 7 -3.14 -3.07 -4.46
CA SER A 7 -3.95 -2.40 -5.47
C SER A 7 -3.07 -1.98 -6.65
N LYS A 8 -3.39 -2.52 -7.83
CA LYS A 8 -2.65 -2.25 -9.06
C LYS A 8 -2.50 -0.76 -9.33
N THR A 9 -3.63 -0.05 -9.35
CA THR A 9 -3.67 1.39 -9.62
C THR A 9 -3.48 2.24 -8.38
N PHE A 10 -3.57 1.64 -7.19
CA PHE A 10 -3.57 2.33 -5.90
C PHE A 10 -4.70 3.37 -5.75
N THR A 11 -5.82 3.13 -6.44
CA THR A 11 -6.99 4.02 -6.46
C THR A 11 -8.31 3.29 -6.22
N THR A 12 -8.28 1.96 -6.07
CA THR A 12 -9.49 1.15 -5.80
C THR A 12 -10.14 1.64 -4.51
N GLN A 13 -11.37 2.15 -4.61
CA GLN A 13 -12.03 2.91 -3.54
C GLN A 13 -12.10 2.14 -2.23
N GLU A 14 -12.53 0.88 -2.29
CA GLU A 14 -12.68 0.01 -1.11
C GLU A 14 -11.31 -0.28 -0.48
N THR A 15 -10.28 -0.52 -1.31
CA THR A 15 -8.92 -0.78 -0.83
C THR A 15 -8.32 0.44 -0.16
N MET A 16 -8.46 1.63 -0.76
CA MET A 16 -7.91 2.86 -0.19
C MET A 16 -8.66 3.29 1.07
N THR A 17 -9.99 3.12 1.11
CA THR A 17 -10.78 3.34 2.33
C THR A 17 -10.26 2.46 3.48
N ASN A 18 -10.01 1.17 3.21
CA ASN A 18 -9.46 0.24 4.19
C ASN A 18 -8.02 0.60 4.58
N ALA A 19 -7.18 0.98 3.62
CA ALA A 19 -5.78 1.35 3.86
C ALA A 19 -5.66 2.60 4.75
N HIS A 20 -6.45 3.65 4.47
CA HIS A 20 -6.51 4.85 5.31
C HIS A 20 -7.03 4.53 6.71
N SER A 21 -8.09 3.70 6.82
CA SER A 21 -8.61 3.28 8.13
C SER A 21 -7.55 2.52 8.96
N ALA A 22 -6.76 1.65 8.32
CA ALA A 22 -5.66 0.93 8.95
C ALA A 22 -4.51 1.87 9.37
N ARG A 23 -4.14 2.83 8.50
CA ARG A 23 -3.14 3.87 8.81
C ARG A 23 -3.55 4.69 10.02
N ASP A 24 -4.79 5.17 10.06
CA ASP A 24 -5.31 5.97 11.17
C ASP A 24 -5.36 5.18 12.47
N TRP A 25 -5.77 3.91 12.41
CA TRP A 25 -5.73 3.01 13.57
C TRP A 25 -4.30 2.81 14.08
N PHE A 26 -3.34 2.59 13.17
CA PHE A 26 -1.94 2.38 13.52
C PHE A 26 -1.32 3.64 14.14
N LEU A 27 -1.55 4.81 13.55
CA LEU A 27 -0.98 6.08 14.00
C LEU A 27 -1.49 6.51 15.38
N LYS A 28 -2.72 6.14 15.75
CA LYS A 28 -3.21 6.33 17.12
C LYS A 28 -2.34 5.64 18.18
N ALA A 29 -1.68 4.54 17.83
CA ALA A 29 -0.77 3.82 18.71
C ALA A 29 0.70 4.21 18.49
N ALA A 30 1.11 4.44 17.24
CA ALA A 30 2.50 4.72 16.89
C ALA A 30 2.93 6.17 17.20
N GLY A 31 2.02 7.13 17.14
CA GLY A 31 2.26 8.54 17.50
C GLY A 31 3.10 9.36 16.51
N ASP A 32 3.72 8.74 15.51
CA ASP A 32 4.56 9.40 14.50
C ASP A 32 4.31 8.79 13.11
N GLU A 33 4.10 9.66 12.11
CA GLU A 33 3.92 9.27 10.70
C GLU A 33 5.16 8.62 10.09
N ALA A 34 6.36 8.91 10.60
CA ALA A 34 7.60 8.27 10.14
C ALA A 34 7.58 6.74 10.34
N HIS A 35 6.72 6.22 11.21
CA HIS A 35 6.54 4.79 11.39
C HIS A 35 5.74 4.11 10.26
N VAL A 36 4.99 4.85 9.44
CA VAL A 36 4.26 4.28 8.29
C VAL A 36 5.23 3.57 7.34
N ALA A 37 6.38 4.19 7.06
CA ALA A 37 7.41 3.62 6.18
C ALA A 37 7.95 2.25 6.62
N LYS A 38 7.82 1.90 7.92
CA LYS A 38 8.30 0.63 8.48
C LYS A 38 7.19 -0.41 8.69
N HIS A 39 5.92 0.00 8.60
CA HIS A 39 4.76 -0.82 8.94
C HIS A 39 3.76 -0.98 7.81
N PHE A 40 3.97 -0.30 6.69
CA PHE A 40 3.16 -0.42 5.48
C PHE A 40 4.05 -0.72 4.28
N ALA A 41 3.60 -1.67 3.46
CA ALA A 41 4.18 -1.99 2.17
C ALA A 41 3.06 -2.11 1.12
N ALA A 42 3.38 -1.90 -0.14
CA ALA A 42 2.42 -1.85 -1.22
C ALA A 42 2.71 -2.90 -2.30
N LEU A 43 1.66 -3.50 -2.87
CA LEU A 43 1.74 -4.23 -4.13
C LEU A 43 1.00 -3.38 -5.18
N SER A 44 1.75 -2.72 -6.06
CA SER A 44 1.21 -1.73 -6.99
C SER A 44 2.11 -1.48 -8.19
N THR A 45 1.54 -0.90 -9.26
CA THR A 45 2.31 -0.30 -10.36
C THR A 45 2.39 1.22 -10.25
N ASN A 46 1.70 1.82 -9.27
CA ASN A 46 1.60 3.26 -9.12
C ASN A 46 2.49 3.79 -7.98
N GLY A 47 3.80 3.85 -8.22
CA GLY A 47 4.78 4.32 -7.24
C GLY A 47 4.53 5.75 -6.73
N LYS A 48 3.93 6.62 -7.56
CA LYS A 48 3.58 7.98 -7.14
C LYS A 48 2.52 7.99 -6.05
N ALA A 49 1.41 7.27 -6.25
CA ALA A 49 0.34 7.21 -5.26
C ALA A 49 0.77 6.47 -3.97
N VAL A 50 1.65 5.47 -4.10
CA VAL A 50 2.25 4.77 -2.95
C VAL A 50 3.11 5.73 -2.12
N ALA A 51 3.95 6.54 -2.76
CA ALA A 51 4.76 7.55 -2.08
C ALA A 51 3.90 8.64 -1.43
N GLU A 52 2.85 9.11 -2.11
CA GLU A 52 1.89 10.10 -1.58
C GLU A 52 1.13 9.58 -0.34
N PHE A 53 0.89 8.27 -0.26
CA PHE A 53 0.31 7.64 0.94
C PHE A 53 1.29 7.60 2.13
N GLY A 54 2.60 7.75 1.89
CA GLY A 54 3.66 7.72 2.90
C GLY A 54 4.34 6.35 3.05
N ILE A 55 4.12 5.42 2.11
CA ILE A 55 4.89 4.18 2.03
C ILE A 55 6.22 4.47 1.33
N ASP A 56 7.32 3.97 1.89
CA ASP A 56 8.61 4.01 1.21
C ASP A 56 8.53 3.15 -0.06
N THR A 57 8.85 3.74 -1.22
CA THR A 57 8.85 3.01 -2.49
C THR A 57 9.85 1.85 -2.53
N ALA A 58 10.87 1.82 -1.65
CA ALA A 58 11.71 0.64 -1.46
C ALA A 58 10.95 -0.56 -0.86
N ASN A 59 9.82 -0.31 -0.20
CA ASN A 59 8.88 -1.29 0.35
C ASN A 59 7.64 -1.47 -0.57
N MET A 60 7.74 -1.06 -1.84
CA MET A 60 6.77 -1.37 -2.88
C MET A 60 7.22 -2.57 -3.69
N PHE A 61 6.36 -3.59 -3.76
CA PHE A 61 6.55 -4.76 -4.61
C PHE A 61 5.80 -4.54 -5.92
N GLU A 62 6.56 -4.30 -6.98
CA GLU A 62 6.01 -4.06 -8.30
C GLU A 62 5.56 -5.38 -8.95
N PHE A 63 4.47 -5.29 -9.70
CA PHE A 63 4.05 -6.31 -10.67
C PHE A 63 3.68 -5.61 -11.97
N TRP A 64 3.46 -6.34 -13.06
CA TRP A 64 3.38 -5.70 -14.37
C TRP A 64 1.96 -5.37 -14.83
N ASP A 65 1.86 -4.36 -15.70
CA ASP A 65 0.60 -3.96 -16.32
C ASP A 65 -0.06 -5.07 -17.16
N TRP A 66 0.73 -5.98 -17.71
CA TRP A 66 0.22 -7.15 -18.45
C TRP A 66 -0.33 -8.26 -17.54
N VAL A 67 -0.09 -8.22 -16.22
CA VAL A 67 -0.69 -9.16 -15.26
C VAL A 67 -2.13 -8.72 -14.96
N GLY A 68 -3.10 -9.52 -15.41
CA GLY A 68 -4.52 -9.30 -15.08
C GLY A 68 -4.81 -9.64 -13.62
N GLY A 69 -5.64 -8.82 -12.95
CA GLY A 69 -5.89 -8.96 -11.50
C GLY A 69 -6.42 -10.32 -11.03
N ARG A 70 -7.20 -11.02 -11.85
CA ARG A 70 -7.68 -12.39 -11.52
C ARG A 70 -6.60 -13.47 -11.62
N TYR A 71 -5.41 -13.14 -12.11
CA TYR A 71 -4.27 -14.05 -12.28
C TYR A 71 -3.03 -13.55 -11.53
N SER A 72 -3.13 -12.52 -10.68
CA SER A 72 -2.00 -11.87 -10.01
C SER A 72 -1.53 -12.58 -8.72
N SER A 73 -1.93 -13.83 -8.47
CA SER A 73 -1.46 -14.57 -7.29
C SER A 73 -0.01 -15.03 -7.42
N TRP A 74 0.53 -15.06 -8.63
CA TRP A 74 1.88 -15.56 -8.95
C TRP A 74 2.90 -14.44 -9.17
N SER A 75 2.47 -13.19 -9.01
CA SER A 75 3.31 -11.99 -9.13
C SER A 75 3.86 -11.54 -7.79
#